data_AF-A0A952TAZ2-F1
#
_entry.id   AF-A0A952TAZ2-F1
#
_cell.length_a   1.000
_cell.length_b   1.000
_cell.length_c   1.000
_cell.angle_alpha   90.00
_cell.angle_beta   90.00
_cell.angle_gamma   90.00
#
_symmetry.space_group_name_H-M   'P 1'
#
loop_
_entity.id
_entity.type
_entity.pdbx_description
1 polymer ?
#
loop_
_entity_poly.entity_id
_entity_poly.type
_entity_poly.pdbx_seq_one_letter_code
_entity_poly.pdbx_strand_id
1 'polypeptide(L)'
;MKNKLKGAKNIGATIEKRLNEIGVFSLADLSEMTPVKAYQEICKQHQDKTIPVCYYLYSLQGALLDLHWNDLPDKLKKDLLKQVGK
;
A
#
# COMPACT_ATOMS: atom_id res chain seq x y z
N MET A 1 -8.50 6.45 19.63
CA MET A 1 -7.08 6.27 19.23
C MET A 1 -7.10 5.95 17.74
N LYS A 2 -6.69 6.90 16.89
CA LYS A 2 -6.89 6.79 15.43
C LYS A 2 -5.81 5.90 14.82
N ASN A 3 -6.20 5.00 13.93
CA ASN A 3 -5.35 4.02 13.23
C ASN A 3 -4.27 4.71 12.37
N LYS A 4 -3.18 5.21 12.96
CA LYS A 4 -2.13 5.94 12.24
C LYS A 4 -1.34 5.00 11.33
N LEU A 5 -0.85 5.53 10.20
CA LEU A 5 0.09 4.82 9.33
C LEU A 5 1.42 4.53 10.04
N LYS A 6 1.90 5.50 10.82
CA LYS A 6 3.13 5.37 11.61
C LYS A 6 3.02 4.20 12.59
N GLY A 7 3.89 3.20 12.42
CA GLY A 7 3.93 2.01 13.25
C GLY A 7 3.11 0.83 12.73
N ALA A 8 2.36 1.00 11.64
CA ALA A 8 1.69 -0.12 10.97
C ALA A 8 2.72 -1.03 10.29
N LYS A 9 2.45 -2.34 10.27
CA LYS A 9 3.32 -3.32 9.59
C LYS A 9 3.53 -2.94 8.13
N ASN A 10 4.77 -3.11 7.65
CA ASN A 10 5.21 -2.80 6.28
C ASN A 10 5.20 -1.31 5.89
N ILE A 11 4.76 -0.39 6.75
CA ILE A 11 4.72 1.04 6.44
C ILE A 11 5.96 1.73 7.04
N GLY A 12 7.03 1.78 6.24
CA GLY A 12 8.22 2.58 6.54
C GLY A 12 8.05 4.06 6.16
N ALA A 13 8.97 4.92 6.59
CA ALA A 13 8.90 6.37 6.41
C ALA A 13 8.69 6.82 4.94
N THR A 14 9.30 6.13 3.98
CA THR A 14 9.12 6.42 2.55
C THR A 14 7.70 6.13 2.06
N ILE A 15 7.10 5.02 2.51
CA ILE A 15 5.74 4.63 2.12
C ILE A 15 4.75 5.57 2.79
N GLU A 16 4.94 5.86 4.08
CA GLU A 16 4.14 6.84 4.82
C GLU A 16 4.15 8.20 4.12
N LYS A 17 5.33 8.71 3.73
CA LYS A 17 5.43 9.98 3.01
C LYS A 17 4.61 9.97 1.71
N ARG A 18 4.70 8.91 0.92
CA ARG A 18 3.99 8.80 -0.36
C ARG A 18 2.48 8.62 -0.21
N LEU A 19 2.05 7.94 0.85
CA LEU A 19 0.63 7.88 1.23
C LEU A 19 0.10 9.27 1.60
N ASN A 20 0.87 10.04 2.38
CA ASN A 20 0.50 11.40 2.74
C ASN A 20 0.42 12.32 1.51
N GLU A 21 1.31 12.16 0.51
CA GLU A 21 1.29 12.89 -0.77
C GLU A 21 0.00 12.65 -1.59
N ILE A 22 -0.67 11.51 -1.39
CA ILE A 22 -1.95 11.17 -2.04
C ILE A 22 -3.17 11.35 -1.09
N GLY A 23 -2.98 11.98 0.07
CA GLY A 23 -4.06 12.28 1.02
C GLY A 23 -4.46 11.13 1.95
N VAL A 24 -3.65 10.09 2.07
CA VAL A 24 -3.88 8.95 2.99
C VAL A 24 -3.03 9.15 4.25
N PHE A 25 -3.66 9.41 5.39
CA PHE A 25 -2.98 9.71 6.67
C PHE A 25 -3.23 8.65 7.76
N SER A 26 -4.13 7.70 7.50
CA SER A 26 -4.53 6.65 8.43
C SER A 26 -4.78 5.31 7.71
N LEU A 27 -4.80 4.19 8.46
CA LEU A 27 -5.23 2.90 7.92
C LEU A 27 -6.71 2.90 7.53
N ALA A 28 -7.52 3.76 8.16
CA ALA A 28 -8.91 3.94 7.75
C ALA A 28 -8.98 4.59 6.35
N ASP A 29 -8.19 5.64 6.12
CA ASP A 29 -8.08 6.31 4.83
C ASP A 29 -7.56 5.32 3.77
N LEU A 30 -6.56 4.50 4.13
CA LEU A 30 -6.01 3.46 3.24
C LEU A 30 -7.05 2.38 2.92
N SER A 31 -7.86 1.99 3.91
CA SER A 31 -8.95 1.02 3.72
C SER A 31 -10.05 1.59 2.82
N GLU A 32 -10.41 2.85 2.99
CA GLU A 32 -11.40 3.55 2.17
C GLU A 32 -10.93 3.71 0.72
N MET A 33 -9.66 4.13 0.54
CA MET A 33 -9.06 4.25 -0.79
C MET A 33 -8.78 2.89 -1.44
N THR A 34 -8.51 1.86 -0.64
CA THR A 34 -7.95 0.54 -1.01
C THR A 34 -6.45 0.56 -1.36
N PRO A 35 -5.71 -0.53 -1.07
CA PRO A 35 -4.31 -0.67 -1.46
C PRO A 35 -4.05 -0.53 -2.97
N VAL A 36 -4.98 -1.00 -3.80
CA VAL A 36 -4.87 -0.95 -5.26
C VAL A 36 -4.89 0.48 -5.77
N LYS A 37 -5.89 1.28 -5.37
CA LYS A 37 -5.97 2.68 -5.82
C LYS A 37 -4.81 3.50 -5.24
N ALA A 38 -4.46 3.30 -3.97
CA ALA A 38 -3.32 3.97 -3.36
C ALA A 38 -2.02 3.69 -4.13
N TYR A 39 -1.77 2.42 -4.51
CA TYR A 39 -0.62 2.06 -5.34
C TYR A 39 -0.65 2.75 -6.71
N GLN A 40 -1.81 2.76 -7.38
CA GLN A 40 -1.97 3.40 -8.68
C GLN A 40 -1.74 4.92 -8.61
N GLU A 41 -2.26 5.60 -7.60
CA GLU A 41 -2.04 7.04 -7.40
C GLU A 41 -0.57 7.35 -7.08
N ILE A 42 0.10 6.53 -6.27
CA ILE A 42 1.56 6.67 -6.04
C ILE A 42 2.34 6.48 -7.35
N CYS A 43 1.97 5.50 -8.19
CA CYS A 43 2.61 5.31 -9.49
C CYS A 43 2.40 6.52 -10.42
N LYS A 44 1.19 7.10 -10.43
CA LYS A 44 0.86 8.28 -11.24
C LYS A 44 1.64 9.53 -10.81
N GLN A 45 1.86 9.73 -9.51
CA GLN A 45 2.61 10.88 -9.00
C GLN A 45 4.13 10.75 -9.17
N HIS A 46 4.66 9.53 -9.33
CA HIS A 46 6.10 9.25 -9.39
C HIS A 46 6.47 8.46 -10.64
N GLN A 47 6.06 8.95 -11.81
CA GLN A 47 6.29 8.30 -13.12
C GLN A 47 7.78 8.16 -13.47
N ASP A 48 8.65 8.96 -12.87
CA ASP A 48 10.10 8.93 -13.01
C ASP A 48 10.77 7.80 -12.19
N LYS A 49 10.01 7.09 -11.34
CA LYS A 49 10.54 6.10 -10.40
C LYS A 49 9.91 4.73 -10.62
N THR A 50 10.73 3.70 -10.52
CA THR A 50 10.23 2.34 -10.36
C THR A 50 9.61 2.20 -8.97
N ILE A 51 8.32 1.87 -8.91
CA ILE A 51 7.58 1.58 -7.66
C ILE A 51 7.33 0.07 -7.58
N PRO A 52 8.18 -0.69 -6.84
CA PRO A 52 8.07 -2.15 -6.78
C PRO A 52 6.78 -2.59 -6.12
N VAL A 53 6.12 -3.60 -6.69
CA VAL A 53 4.82 -4.11 -6.19
C VAL A 53 4.92 -4.59 -4.74
N CYS A 54 5.97 -5.35 -4.41
CA CYS A 54 6.16 -5.92 -3.07
C CYS A 54 6.25 -4.83 -1.98
N TYR A 55 7.00 -3.76 -2.24
CA TYR A 55 7.22 -2.70 -1.26
C TYR A 55 6.06 -1.71 -1.16
N TYR A 56 5.09 -1.75 -2.08
CA TYR A 56 3.94 -0.86 -2.05
C TYR A 56 2.65 -1.66 -2.02
N LEU A 57 2.17 -2.20 -3.14
CA LEU A 57 0.88 -2.89 -3.20
C LEU A 57 0.73 -3.97 -2.12
N TYR A 58 1.72 -4.85 -1.95
CA TYR A 58 1.66 -5.91 -0.95
C TYR A 58 1.87 -5.37 0.46
N SER A 59 2.79 -4.43 0.67
CA SER A 59 2.97 -3.74 1.96
C SER A 59 1.68 -3.07 2.44
N LEU A 60 0.97 -2.36 1.55
CA LEU A 60 -0.29 -1.69 1.85
C LEU A 60 -1.39 -2.69 2.21
N GLN A 61 -1.52 -3.78 1.46
CA GLN A 61 -2.47 -4.85 1.81
C GLN A 61 -2.11 -5.52 3.14
N GLY A 62 -0.82 -5.82 3.35
CA GLY A 62 -0.33 -6.42 4.59
C GLY A 62 -0.58 -5.52 5.80
N ALA A 63 -0.44 -4.20 5.65
CA ALA A 63 -0.75 -3.24 6.70
C ALA A 63 -2.22 -3.31 7.14
N LEU A 64 -3.16 -3.46 6.18
CA LEU A 64 -4.58 -3.60 6.50
C LEU A 64 -4.95 -4.94 7.14
N LEU A 65 -4.21 -6.00 6.83
CA LEU A 65 -4.42 -7.34 7.39
C LEU A 65 -3.61 -7.61 8.66
N ASP A 66 -2.79 -6.66 9.08
CA ASP A 66 -1.74 -6.85 10.09
C ASP A 66 -0.84 -8.08 9.82
N LEU A 67 -0.47 -8.29 8.54
CA LEU A 67 0.44 -9.35 8.08
C LEU A 67 1.70 -8.74 7.47
N HIS A 68 2.85 -9.40 7.64
CA HIS A 68 4.02 -9.04 6.84
C HIS A 68 3.71 -9.37 5.36
N TRP A 69 4.16 -8.53 4.42
CA TRP A 69 3.77 -8.67 3.01
C TRP A 69 4.18 -10.02 2.38
N ASN A 70 5.24 -10.65 2.89
CA ASN A 70 5.64 -12.02 2.49
C ASN A 70 4.58 -13.07 2.83
N ASP A 71 3.88 -12.90 3.94
CA ASP A 71 2.93 -13.86 4.49
C ASP A 71 1.54 -13.75 3.83
N LEU A 72 1.35 -12.80 2.91
CA LEU A 72 0.12 -12.71 2.13
C LEU A 72 -0.06 -13.97 1.27
N PRO A 73 -1.27 -14.58 1.23
CA PRO A 73 -1.54 -15.73 0.38
C PRO A 73 -1.22 -15.45 -1.09
N ASP A 74 -0.64 -16.41 -1.79
CA ASP A 74 -0.25 -16.24 -3.21
C ASP A 74 -1.45 -15.92 -4.11
N LYS A 75 -2.62 -16.47 -3.80
CA LYS A 75 -3.87 -16.13 -4.50
C LYS A 75 -4.19 -14.65 -4.37
N LEU A 76 -4.09 -14.09 -3.16
CA LEU A 76 -4.32 -12.66 -2.91
C LEU A 76 -3.28 -11.80 -3.65
N LYS A 77 -1.99 -12.18 -3.63
CA LYS A 77 -0.94 -11.48 -4.39
C LYS A 77 -1.26 -11.43 -5.89
N LYS A 78 -1.70 -12.57 -6.46
CA LYS A 78 -2.12 -12.66 -7.88
C LYS A 78 -3.34 -11.80 -8.18
N ASP A 79 -4.34 -11.80 -7.30
CA ASP A 79 -5.55 -10.99 -7.48
C ASP A 79 -5.23 -9.49 -7.41
N LEU A 80 -4.29 -9.08 -6.55
CA LEU A 80 -3.82 -7.69 -6.46
C LEU A 80 -3.03 -7.27 -7.72
N LEU A 81 -2.13 -8.11 -8.22
CA LEU A 81 -1.37 -7.86 -9.45
C LEU A 81 -2.32 -7.64 -10.65
N LYS A 82 -3.30 -8.52 -10.80
CA LYS A 82 -4.31 -8.43 -11.87
C LYS A 82 -5.06 -7.10 -11.85
N GLN A 83 -5.40 -6.59 -10.66
CA GLN A 83 -6.10 -5.32 -10.51
C GLN A 83 -5.25 -4.09 -10.92
N VAL A 84 -3.92 -4.21 -10.91
CA VAL A 84 -3.01 -3.14 -11.32
C VAL A 84 -2.40 -3.37 -12.72
N GLY A 85 -2.90 -4.37 -13.45
CA GLY A 85 -2.46 -4.68 -14.81
C GLY A 85 -1.08 -5.32 -14.89
N LYS A 86 -0.68 -6.09 -13.86
CA LYS A 86 0.59 -6.81 -13.78
C LYS A 86 0.41 -8.31 -13.61
#